data_AF-A0A519NMP8-F1
#
_entry.id   AF-A0A519NMP8-F1
#
_cell.length_a   1.000
_cell.length_b   1.000
_cell.length_c   1.000
_cell.angle_alpha   90.00
_cell.angle_beta   90.00
_cell.angle_gamma   90.00
#
_symmetry.space_group_name_H-M   'P 1'
#
loop_
_entity.id
_entity.type
_entity.pdbx_description
1 polymer ?
#
loop_
_entity_poly.entity_id
_entity_poly.type
_entity_poly.pdbx_seq_one_letter_code
_entity_poly.pdbx_strand_id
1 'polypeptide(L)'
;SDTYGFPLDLTQDEARRRGFSVNVDGFEAAMAEQRQRSRENWKGSGQTANTNEWLAIRDRMGPTVFTGYDNIEGSGEVLAIMNAGAPVETAEAGDIVEVLFDTTPFYAESGGQAGDHGTLEWPAGEAEVIDVRKHAGDLHVLVAQVTAGKLEIGTRAAQLVDAEKRRTTRANHSAAHLLHTALKNVLGPAVAQKGQLVDAERARFDFSHGAPLTEAELSAIETEVNAVIRQNVPAETKLMAPQEAIEAGAIALFGEKYGDEVRVLTLGRSLVSDNAPYSVELCGGTHVARTGDIALFKIVQETGVAAGVRRIEALTGEAARQYLLAQAGVARSLAQGF
;
A
#
# COMPACT_ATOMS: atom_id res chain seq x y z
N SER A 1 7.51 17.29 22.23
CA SER A 1 7.99 17.33 20.84
C SER A 1 6.90 16.84 19.90
N ASP A 2 6.31 15.67 20.12
CA ASP A 2 5.34 15.08 19.16
C ASP A 2 4.03 15.84 18.91
N THR A 3 3.51 16.61 19.87
CA THR A 3 2.26 17.38 19.67
C THR A 3 2.45 18.62 18.78
N TYR A 4 3.65 19.21 18.77
CA TYR A 4 3.92 20.50 18.12
C TYR A 4 5.17 20.49 17.23
N GLY A 5 5.82 19.34 17.07
CA GLY A 5 7.04 19.14 16.28
C GLY A 5 8.29 19.89 16.75
N PHE A 6 8.27 20.49 17.95
CA PHE A 6 9.35 21.38 18.37
C PHE A 6 10.60 20.58 18.84
N PRO A 7 11.79 20.86 18.29
CA PRO A 7 13.04 20.18 18.66
C PRO A 7 13.48 20.44 20.11
N LEU A 8 14.07 19.43 20.76
CA LEU A 8 14.54 19.52 22.15
C LEU A 8 15.68 20.52 22.31
N ASP A 9 16.63 20.53 21.38
CA ASP A 9 17.77 21.44 21.30
C ASP A 9 17.33 22.92 21.24
N LEU A 10 16.33 23.24 20.40
CA LEU A 10 15.76 24.58 20.33
C LEU A 10 15.01 24.97 21.62
N THR A 11 14.38 23.99 22.29
CA THR A 11 13.74 24.21 23.60
C THR A 11 14.79 24.50 24.68
N GLN A 12 15.92 23.78 24.65
CA GLN A 12 17.03 23.97 25.57
C GLN A 12 17.68 25.34 25.40
N ASP A 13 17.86 25.79 24.15
CA ASP A 13 18.45 27.09 23.84
C ASP A 13 17.57 28.27 24.32
N GLU A 14 16.25 28.20 24.10
CA GLU A 14 15.33 29.26 24.53
C GLU A 14 15.15 29.25 26.07
N ALA A 15 15.08 28.08 26.70
CA ALA A 15 15.02 27.96 28.16
C ALA A 15 16.27 28.56 28.82
N ARG A 16 17.46 28.30 28.25
CA ARG A 16 18.74 28.83 28.74
C ARG A 16 18.78 30.35 28.68
N ARG A 17 18.27 30.96 27.60
CA ARG A 17 18.18 32.43 27.46
C ARG A 17 17.33 33.09 28.55
N ARG A 18 16.39 32.35 29.13
CA ARG A 18 15.47 32.82 30.18
C ARG A 18 15.88 32.37 31.60
N GLY A 19 17.06 31.77 31.75
CA GLY A 19 17.60 31.32 33.04
C GLY A 19 17.01 30.00 33.55
N PHE A 20 16.32 29.24 32.69
CA PHE A 20 15.77 27.92 33.01
C PHE A 20 16.65 26.80 32.44
N SER A 21 16.56 25.61 33.04
CA SER A 21 17.17 24.39 32.52
C SER A 21 16.07 23.39 32.14
N VAL A 22 16.37 22.53 31.17
CA VAL A 22 15.47 21.45 30.73
C VAL A 22 15.95 20.15 31.38
N ASN A 23 15.03 19.41 32.00
CA ASN A 23 15.32 18.08 32.52
C ASN A 23 15.38 17.08 31.35
N VAL A 24 16.60 16.81 30.86
CA VAL A 24 16.85 15.92 29.72
C VAL A 24 16.53 14.48 30.09
N ASP A 25 16.97 14.01 31.25
CA ASP A 25 16.75 12.63 31.70
C ASP A 25 15.25 12.32 31.83
N GLY A 26 14.47 13.26 32.36
CA GLY A 26 13.01 13.15 32.45
C GLY A 26 12.32 13.17 31.08
N PHE A 27 12.84 13.95 30.14
CA PHE A 27 12.36 13.95 28.75
C PHE A 27 12.67 12.61 28.06
N GLU A 28 13.88 12.08 28.20
CA GLU A 28 14.27 10.79 27.63
C GLU A 28 13.48 9.62 28.23
N ALA A 29 13.24 9.63 29.54
CA ALA A 29 12.40 8.64 30.21
C ALA A 29 10.95 8.69 29.70
N ALA A 30 10.36 9.88 29.57
CA ALA A 30 9.01 10.06 29.04
C ALA A 30 8.92 9.66 27.55
N MET A 31 9.96 9.95 26.75
CA MET A 31 10.07 9.50 25.36
C MET A 31 10.23 7.99 25.25
N ALA A 32 10.97 7.35 26.16
CA ALA A 32 11.11 5.91 26.23
C ALA A 32 9.79 5.23 26.61
N GLU A 33 9.09 5.76 27.61
CA GLU A 33 7.75 5.30 28.01
C GLU A 33 6.73 5.52 26.90
N GLN A 34 6.79 6.65 26.18
CA GLN A 34 5.95 6.89 25.02
C GLN A 34 6.27 5.92 23.89
N ARG A 35 7.55 5.66 23.57
CA ARG A 35 7.96 4.66 22.57
C ARG A 35 7.50 3.27 22.97
N GLN A 36 7.56 2.93 24.25
CA GLN A 36 7.07 1.66 24.77
C GLN A 36 5.55 1.58 24.65
N ARG A 37 4.81 2.62 25.04
CA ARG A 37 3.35 2.72 24.81
C ARG A 37 2.99 2.70 23.34
N SER A 38 3.81 3.27 22.45
CA SER A 38 3.61 3.24 21.00
C SER A 38 3.94 1.86 20.41
N ARG A 39 4.82 1.08 21.03
CA ARG A 39 5.07 -0.33 20.67
C ARG A 39 3.96 -1.24 21.19
N GLU A 40 3.48 -1.00 22.40
CA GLU A 40 2.33 -1.69 23.01
C GLU A 40 1.01 -1.34 22.31
N ASN A 41 0.89 -0.12 21.77
CA ASN A 41 -0.23 0.35 20.95
C ASN A 41 0.06 0.33 19.45
N TRP A 42 1.16 -0.29 18.98
CA TRP A 42 1.38 -0.52 17.55
C TRP A 42 0.41 -1.63 17.10
N LYS A 43 -0.83 -1.20 16.87
CA LYS A 43 -1.82 -1.92 16.09
C LYS A 43 -1.68 -1.45 14.65
N GLY A 44 -0.71 -2.03 13.94
CA GLY A 44 -0.82 -2.15 12.49
C GLY A 44 -2.14 -2.84 12.15
N SER A 45 -2.71 -2.50 11.00
CA SER A 45 -4.02 -2.96 10.52
C SER A 45 -4.31 -4.43 10.88
N GLY A 46 -5.28 -4.66 11.78
CA GLY A 46 -5.94 -5.96 11.92
C GLY A 46 -5.50 -6.93 13.04
N GLN A 47 -4.93 -6.49 14.18
CA GLN A 47 -4.58 -7.44 15.25
C GLN A 47 -5.80 -8.09 15.95
N THR A 48 -6.07 -9.36 15.61
CA THR A 48 -6.98 -10.32 16.25
C THR A 48 -6.27 -11.19 17.32
N ALA A 49 -7.06 -11.93 18.11
CA ALA A 49 -6.70 -12.69 19.30
C ALA A 49 -5.64 -13.81 19.15
N ASN A 50 -5.11 -14.04 17.94
CA ASN A 50 -4.25 -15.18 17.57
C ASN A 50 -2.81 -14.80 17.19
N THR A 51 -2.35 -13.58 17.53
CA THR A 51 -0.99 -13.10 17.14
C THR A 51 0.13 -14.05 17.58
N ASN A 52 0.04 -14.62 18.78
CA ASN A 52 1.06 -15.55 19.29
C ASN A 52 1.11 -16.87 18.51
N GLU A 53 -0.03 -17.34 18.00
CA GLU A 53 -0.10 -18.58 17.23
C GLU A 53 0.52 -18.41 15.86
N TRP A 54 0.24 -17.28 15.19
CA TRP A 54 0.89 -16.96 13.91
C TRP A 54 2.40 -16.76 14.04
N LEU A 55 2.88 -16.15 15.13
CA LEU A 55 4.32 -16.07 15.41
C LEU A 55 4.94 -17.45 15.58
N ALA A 56 4.29 -18.36 16.32
CA ALA A 56 4.79 -19.72 16.50
C ALA A 56 4.78 -20.52 15.17
N ILE A 57 3.77 -20.32 14.32
CA ILE A 57 3.72 -20.92 12.97
C ILE A 57 4.88 -20.37 12.12
N ARG A 58 5.09 -19.06 12.12
CA ARG A 58 6.17 -18.38 11.40
C ARG A 58 7.55 -18.86 11.82
N ASP A 59 7.78 -19.04 13.13
CA ASP A 59 9.06 -19.55 13.64
C ASP A 59 9.33 -21.01 13.23
N ARG A 60 8.27 -21.82 13.07
CA ARG A 60 8.38 -23.23 12.67
C ARG A 60 8.49 -23.43 11.16
N MET A 61 7.72 -22.66 10.38
CA MET A 61 7.55 -22.86 8.94
C MET A 61 8.36 -21.88 8.09
N GLY A 62 8.81 -20.76 8.66
CA GLY A 62 9.44 -19.67 7.93
C GLY A 62 8.43 -18.71 7.28
N PRO A 63 8.91 -17.73 6.49
CA PRO A 63 8.07 -16.76 5.79
C PRO A 63 7.32 -17.41 4.61
N THR A 64 6.23 -16.79 4.15
CA THR A 64 5.55 -17.24 2.93
C THR A 64 6.42 -16.98 1.70
N VAL A 65 6.53 -17.96 0.80
CA VAL A 65 7.12 -17.74 -0.53
C VAL A 65 6.09 -17.00 -1.40
N PHE A 66 6.22 -15.68 -1.49
CA PHE A 66 5.32 -14.86 -2.29
C PHE A 66 5.75 -14.80 -3.76
N THR A 67 4.90 -15.28 -4.66
CA THR A 67 5.16 -15.33 -6.12
C THR A 67 4.34 -14.31 -6.92
N GLY A 68 3.54 -13.49 -6.22
CA GLY A 68 2.52 -12.62 -6.83
C GLY A 68 3.04 -11.34 -7.48
N TYR A 69 4.35 -11.09 -7.45
CA TYR A 69 4.97 -10.04 -8.26
C TYR A 69 4.82 -10.37 -9.75
N ASP A 70 5.15 -11.61 -10.12
CA ASP A 70 5.17 -12.06 -11.52
C ASP A 70 3.92 -12.86 -11.90
N ASN A 71 3.27 -13.50 -10.93
CA ASN A 71 2.19 -14.45 -11.18
C ASN A 71 0.84 -13.99 -10.58
N ILE A 72 -0.23 -14.47 -11.20
CA ILE A 72 -1.61 -14.42 -10.66
C ILE A 72 -2.20 -15.82 -10.48
N GLU A 73 -1.47 -16.84 -10.91
CA GLU A 73 -1.83 -18.25 -10.77
C GLU A 73 -0.69 -18.97 -10.05
N GLY A 74 -1.02 -20.01 -9.29
CA GLY A 74 -0.03 -20.82 -8.59
C GLY A 74 -0.63 -22.08 -7.99
N SER A 75 0.22 -22.85 -7.30
CA SER A 75 -0.22 -23.97 -6.49
C SER A 75 0.60 -24.02 -5.21
N GLY A 76 -0.06 -24.26 -4.08
CA GLY A 76 0.58 -24.36 -2.78
C GLY A 76 -0.07 -25.42 -1.91
N GLU A 77 0.66 -25.85 -0.88
CA GLU A 77 0.21 -26.78 0.14
C GLU A 77 -0.25 -26.04 1.40
N VAL A 78 -1.41 -26.44 1.93
CA VAL A 78 -1.95 -25.86 3.17
C VAL A 78 -1.07 -26.24 4.36
N LEU A 79 -0.48 -25.26 5.03
CA LEU A 79 0.37 -25.44 6.20
C LEU A 79 -0.38 -25.24 7.52
N ALA A 80 -1.38 -24.37 7.53
CA ALA A 80 -2.20 -24.09 8.70
C ALA A 80 -3.59 -23.59 8.30
N ILE A 81 -4.57 -23.92 9.13
CA ILE A 81 -5.94 -23.41 9.04
C ILE A 81 -6.33 -22.90 10.42
N MET A 82 -6.89 -21.70 10.48
CA MET A 82 -7.48 -21.13 11.69
C MET A 82 -8.96 -20.85 11.46
N ASN A 83 -9.80 -21.26 12.39
CA ASN A 83 -11.22 -20.91 12.41
C ASN A 83 -11.51 -20.10 13.67
N ALA A 84 -12.07 -18.90 13.51
CA ALA A 84 -12.35 -17.97 14.61
C ALA A 84 -11.14 -17.71 15.55
N GLY A 85 -9.93 -17.73 14.99
CA GLY A 85 -8.69 -17.51 15.72
C GLY A 85 -8.16 -18.72 16.50
N ALA A 86 -8.67 -19.93 16.27
CA ALA A 86 -8.11 -21.15 16.83
C ALA A 86 -7.63 -22.10 15.71
N PRO A 87 -6.52 -22.83 15.90
CA PRO A 87 -6.02 -23.79 14.93
C PRO A 87 -6.97 -24.97 14.77
N VAL A 88 -7.24 -25.34 13.52
CA VAL A 88 -8.04 -26.51 13.15
C VAL A 88 -7.30 -27.34 12.10
N GLU A 89 -7.55 -28.65 12.06
CA GLU A 89 -6.95 -29.52 11.04
C GLU A 89 -7.67 -29.42 9.69
N THR A 90 -8.95 -29.05 9.71
CA THR A 90 -9.83 -29.06 8.54
C THR A 90 -10.87 -27.94 8.59
N ALA A 91 -11.36 -27.53 7.42
CA ALA A 91 -12.51 -26.63 7.22
C ALA A 91 -13.49 -27.21 6.20
N GLU A 92 -14.79 -27.02 6.40
CA GLU A 92 -15.85 -27.58 5.55
C GLU A 92 -16.63 -26.48 4.82
N ALA A 93 -17.40 -26.87 3.80
CA ALA A 93 -18.26 -25.94 3.06
C ALA A 93 -19.15 -25.10 4.00
N GLY A 94 -19.09 -23.79 3.83
CA GLY A 94 -19.76 -22.80 4.68
C GLY A 94 -18.82 -22.12 5.69
N ASP A 95 -17.68 -22.72 6.02
CA ASP A 95 -16.70 -22.10 6.92
C ASP A 95 -15.96 -20.94 6.25
N ILE A 96 -15.69 -19.90 7.05
CA ILE A 96 -14.74 -18.83 6.70
C ILE A 96 -13.54 -18.99 7.61
N VAL A 97 -12.37 -19.24 7.00
CA VAL A 97 -11.14 -19.58 7.71
C VAL A 97 -9.96 -18.75 7.22
N GLU A 98 -8.96 -18.61 8.09
CA GLU A 98 -7.65 -18.09 7.73
C GLU A 98 -6.76 -19.28 7.33
N VAL A 99 -6.18 -19.24 6.13
CA VAL A 99 -5.39 -20.34 5.55
C VAL A 99 -4.00 -19.84 5.20
N LEU A 100 -2.98 -20.56 5.64
CA LEU A 100 -1.59 -20.33 5.26
C LEU A 100 -1.12 -21.41 4.29
N PHE A 101 -0.54 -20.98 3.18
CA PHE A 101 0.14 -21.85 2.21
C PHE A 101 1.66 -21.68 2.30
N ASP A 102 2.40 -22.69 1.83
CA ASP A 102 3.87 -22.63 1.66
C ASP A 102 4.28 -21.54 0.65
N THR A 103 3.54 -21.44 -0.46
CA THR A 103 3.71 -20.44 -1.51
C THR A 103 2.35 -19.87 -1.93
N THR A 104 2.32 -18.60 -2.31
CA THR A 104 1.08 -17.98 -2.81
C THR A 104 1.33 -16.82 -3.79
N PRO A 105 0.52 -16.69 -4.86
CA PRO A 105 0.48 -15.47 -5.67
C PRO A 105 -0.37 -14.36 -5.05
N PHE A 106 -1.12 -14.62 -3.97
CA PHE A 106 -2.00 -13.64 -3.32
C PHE A 106 -1.21 -12.62 -2.48
N TYR A 107 -1.36 -11.35 -2.80
CA TYR A 107 -0.73 -10.25 -2.08
C TYR A 107 -1.55 -9.92 -0.83
N ALA A 108 -0.88 -9.91 0.31
CA ALA A 108 -1.46 -9.52 1.59
C ALA A 108 -1.48 -8.00 1.75
N GLU A 109 -2.57 -7.44 2.28
CA GLU A 109 -2.72 -6.00 2.50
C GLU A 109 -1.47 -5.41 3.18
N SER A 110 -0.83 -4.44 2.51
CA SER A 110 0.40 -3.81 3.00
C SER A 110 0.75 -2.58 2.17
N GLY A 111 1.39 -1.57 2.78
CA GLY A 111 1.83 -0.36 2.09
C GLY A 111 0.69 0.49 1.52
N GLY A 112 -0.52 0.34 2.07
CA GLY A 112 -1.75 0.95 1.54
C GLY A 112 -2.36 0.23 0.35
N GLN A 113 -1.76 -0.85 -0.17
CA GLN A 113 -2.40 -1.71 -1.17
C GLN A 113 -3.30 -2.74 -0.48
N ALA A 114 -4.55 -2.83 -0.92
CA ALA A 114 -5.52 -3.81 -0.44
C ALA A 114 -5.09 -5.26 -0.78
N GLY A 115 -5.54 -6.21 0.05
CA GLY A 115 -5.35 -7.63 -0.18
C GLY A 115 -6.07 -8.13 -1.43
N ASP A 116 -5.52 -9.16 -2.05
CA ASP A 116 -6.15 -9.75 -3.24
C ASP A 116 -7.41 -10.54 -2.93
N HIS A 117 -8.18 -10.81 -3.98
CA HIS A 117 -9.32 -11.71 -3.99
C HIS A 117 -9.13 -12.74 -5.10
N GLY A 118 -9.88 -13.83 -5.07
CA GLY A 118 -9.76 -14.88 -6.07
C GLY A 118 -10.36 -16.20 -5.60
N THR A 119 -9.86 -17.31 -6.14
CA THR A 119 -10.35 -18.64 -5.81
C THR A 119 -9.22 -19.61 -5.47
N LEU A 120 -9.58 -20.62 -4.70
CA LEU A 120 -8.78 -21.81 -4.42
C LEU A 120 -9.52 -23.02 -4.95
N GLU A 121 -8.82 -23.92 -5.62
CA GLU A 121 -9.40 -25.16 -6.15
C GLU A 121 -8.51 -26.36 -5.78
N TRP A 122 -9.13 -27.45 -5.32
CA TRP A 122 -8.43 -28.71 -5.06
C TRP A 122 -9.32 -29.89 -5.49
N PRO A 123 -8.79 -31.12 -5.59
CA PRO A 123 -9.56 -32.24 -6.14
C PRO A 123 -10.90 -32.54 -5.44
N ALA A 124 -11.04 -32.11 -4.19
CA ALA A 124 -12.19 -32.41 -3.34
C ALA A 124 -13.02 -31.17 -2.98
N GLY A 125 -12.74 -30.00 -3.55
CA GLY A 125 -13.45 -28.77 -3.17
C GLY A 125 -12.90 -27.48 -3.77
N GLU A 126 -13.53 -26.39 -3.37
CA GLU A 126 -13.20 -25.03 -3.79
C GLU A 126 -13.49 -24.03 -2.67
N ALA A 127 -12.83 -22.88 -2.72
CA ALA A 127 -13.04 -21.78 -1.80
C ALA A 127 -12.87 -20.43 -2.52
N GLU A 128 -13.58 -19.42 -2.04
CA GLU A 128 -13.40 -18.03 -2.45
C GLU A 128 -12.46 -17.32 -1.48
N VAL A 129 -11.41 -16.67 -1.99
CA VAL A 129 -10.52 -15.80 -1.21
C VAL A 129 -11.13 -14.41 -1.19
N ILE A 130 -11.54 -13.97 0.00
CA ILE A 130 -12.24 -12.70 0.22
C ILE A 130 -11.36 -11.62 0.81
N ASP A 131 -10.20 -11.98 1.36
CA ASP A 131 -9.20 -11.04 1.90
C ASP A 131 -7.85 -11.77 2.04
N VAL A 132 -6.75 -11.02 2.12
CA VAL A 132 -5.41 -11.56 2.38
C VAL A 132 -4.69 -10.60 3.32
N ARG A 133 -4.22 -11.12 4.45
CA ARG A 133 -3.66 -10.33 5.54
C ARG A 133 -2.24 -10.72 5.86
N LYS A 134 -1.45 -9.73 6.27
CA LYS A 134 -0.12 -9.98 6.82
C LYS A 134 -0.22 -10.39 8.27
N HIS A 135 0.26 -11.58 8.59
CA HIS A 135 0.48 -12.03 9.96
C HIS A 135 1.97 -12.24 10.20
N ALA A 136 2.41 -12.07 11.46
CA ALA A 136 3.81 -12.25 11.87
C ALA A 136 4.85 -11.48 11.00
N GLY A 137 4.42 -10.41 10.32
CA GLY A 137 5.25 -9.55 9.46
C GLY A 137 5.39 -10.02 8.01
N ASP A 138 5.56 -11.32 7.78
CA ASP A 138 5.92 -11.90 6.48
C ASP A 138 5.06 -13.11 6.03
N LEU A 139 4.01 -13.45 6.79
CA LEU A 139 3.03 -14.47 6.36
C LEU A 139 1.90 -13.84 5.56
N HIS A 140 1.66 -14.37 4.37
CA HIS A 140 0.49 -14.03 3.55
C HIS A 140 -0.63 -15.01 3.87
N VAL A 141 -1.55 -14.61 4.75
CA VAL A 141 -2.66 -15.45 5.22
C VAL A 141 -3.92 -15.11 4.44
N LEU A 142 -4.50 -16.10 3.78
CA LEU A 142 -5.72 -15.94 2.98
C LEU A 142 -6.93 -16.12 3.89
N VAL A 143 -7.85 -15.15 3.89
CA VAL A 143 -9.18 -15.33 4.47
C VAL A 143 -10.05 -15.93 3.36
N ALA A 144 -10.46 -17.18 3.52
CA ALA A 144 -11.17 -17.92 2.49
C ALA A 144 -12.50 -18.50 3.03
N GLN A 145 -13.55 -18.37 2.22
CA GLN A 145 -14.81 -19.07 2.43
C GLN A 145 -14.79 -20.38 1.64
N VAL A 146 -14.87 -21.52 2.32
CA VAL A 146 -15.00 -22.82 1.63
C VAL A 146 -16.38 -22.91 1.02
N THR A 147 -16.47 -22.95 -0.31
CA THR A 147 -17.75 -22.98 -1.04
C THR A 147 -18.21 -24.41 -1.30
N ALA A 148 -17.27 -25.35 -1.47
CA ALA A 148 -17.56 -26.76 -1.60
C ALA A 148 -16.44 -27.64 -1.03
N GLY A 149 -16.82 -28.81 -0.51
CA GLY A 149 -15.88 -29.82 -0.06
C GLY A 149 -15.29 -29.59 1.32
N LYS A 150 -14.12 -30.21 1.55
CA LYS A 150 -13.36 -30.14 2.80
C LYS A 150 -11.91 -29.80 2.49
N LEU A 151 -11.40 -28.76 3.12
CA LEU A 151 -10.01 -28.34 3.07
C LEU A 151 -9.28 -28.90 4.30
N GLU A 152 -8.12 -29.52 4.11
CA GLU A 152 -7.33 -30.11 5.20
C GLU A 152 -5.88 -29.67 5.10
N ILE A 153 -5.18 -29.59 6.24
CA ILE A 153 -3.72 -29.38 6.24
C ILE A 153 -3.03 -30.45 5.38
N GLY A 154 -2.06 -30.03 4.56
CA GLY A 154 -1.37 -30.86 3.57
C GLY A 154 -2.09 -30.95 2.22
N THR A 155 -3.30 -30.37 2.08
CA THR A 155 -3.98 -30.29 0.78
C THR A 155 -3.21 -29.35 -0.13
N ARG A 156 -2.93 -29.81 -1.35
CA ARG A 156 -2.41 -28.96 -2.41
C ARG A 156 -3.57 -28.35 -3.18
N ALA A 157 -3.64 -27.02 -3.21
CA ALA A 157 -4.65 -26.26 -3.93
C ALA A 157 -4.03 -25.46 -5.08
N ALA A 158 -4.74 -25.36 -6.19
CA ALA A 158 -4.55 -24.33 -7.19
C ALA A 158 -5.05 -23.00 -6.64
N GLN A 159 -4.33 -21.93 -6.95
CA GLN A 159 -4.55 -20.58 -6.44
C GLN A 159 -4.71 -19.64 -7.63
N LEU A 160 -5.87 -19.01 -7.77
CA LEU A 160 -6.20 -18.10 -8.88
C LEU A 160 -6.59 -16.73 -8.34
N VAL A 161 -5.71 -15.74 -8.49
CA VAL A 161 -6.00 -14.34 -8.14
C VAL A 161 -6.94 -13.73 -9.18
N ASP A 162 -7.89 -12.91 -8.74
CA ASP A 162 -8.73 -12.10 -9.62
C ASP A 162 -7.86 -11.14 -10.47
N ALA A 163 -7.71 -11.51 -11.74
CA ALA A 163 -6.83 -10.82 -12.68
C ALA A 163 -7.27 -9.39 -12.98
N GLU A 164 -8.57 -9.10 -12.96
CA GLU A 164 -9.10 -7.77 -13.24
C GLU A 164 -8.87 -6.85 -12.05
N LYS A 165 -9.23 -7.30 -10.84
CA LYS A 165 -8.96 -6.55 -9.61
C LYS A 165 -7.46 -6.30 -9.44
N ARG A 166 -6.61 -7.32 -9.63
CA ARG A 166 -5.15 -7.16 -9.54
C ARG A 166 -4.63 -6.14 -10.53
N ARG A 167 -5.11 -6.16 -11.78
CA ARG A 167 -4.71 -5.20 -12.81
C ARG A 167 -5.04 -3.77 -12.41
N THR A 168 -6.26 -3.52 -11.94
CA THR A 168 -6.69 -2.18 -11.54
C THR A 168 -5.97 -1.71 -10.28
N THR A 169 -5.79 -2.59 -9.28
CA THR A 169 -5.00 -2.28 -8.08
C THR A 169 -3.55 -1.92 -8.44
N ARG A 170 -2.89 -2.68 -9.34
CA ARG A 170 -1.54 -2.36 -9.84
C ARG A 170 -1.48 -0.99 -10.52
N ALA A 171 -2.48 -0.66 -11.33
CA ALA A 171 -2.58 0.63 -12.01
C ALA A 171 -2.76 1.78 -11.01
N ASN A 172 -3.69 1.63 -10.06
CA ASN A 172 -3.94 2.60 -8.99
C ASN A 172 -2.70 2.80 -8.10
N HIS A 173 -2.01 1.72 -7.73
CA HIS A 173 -0.78 1.79 -6.94
C HIS A 173 0.33 2.53 -7.69
N SER A 174 0.56 2.16 -8.95
CA SER A 174 1.60 2.79 -9.77
C SER A 174 1.29 4.27 -10.03
N ALA A 175 0.02 4.62 -10.23
CA ALA A 175 -0.40 6.00 -10.36
C ALA A 175 -0.22 6.82 -9.06
N ALA A 176 -0.34 6.20 -7.88
CA ALA A 176 -0.09 6.88 -6.62
C ALA A 176 1.38 7.35 -6.47
N HIS A 177 2.35 6.55 -6.94
CA HIS A 177 3.76 6.97 -7.00
C HIS A 177 3.99 8.13 -7.98
N LEU A 178 3.35 8.07 -9.16
CA LEU A 178 3.42 9.18 -10.11
C LEU A 178 2.79 10.46 -9.55
N LEU A 179 1.67 10.32 -8.84
CA LEU A 179 0.97 11.41 -8.15
C LEU A 179 1.84 12.02 -7.04
N HIS A 180 2.50 11.19 -6.23
CA HIS A 180 3.41 11.66 -5.18
C HIS A 180 4.52 12.55 -5.75
N THR A 181 5.11 12.13 -6.86
CA THR A 181 6.15 12.91 -7.55
C THR A 181 5.58 14.20 -8.16
N ALA A 182 4.44 14.13 -8.84
CA ALA A 182 3.79 15.31 -9.43
C ALA A 182 3.42 16.35 -8.37
N LEU A 183 2.93 15.91 -7.21
CA LEU A 183 2.64 16.78 -6.07
C LEU A 183 3.89 17.53 -5.61
N LYS A 184 5.04 16.87 -5.54
CA LYS A 184 6.31 17.51 -5.17
C LYS A 184 6.80 18.50 -6.22
N ASN A 185 6.61 18.18 -7.50
CA ASN A 185 7.03 19.05 -8.60
C ASN A 185 6.17 20.33 -8.67
N VAL A 186 4.86 20.21 -8.44
CA VAL A 186 3.92 21.33 -8.51
C VAL A 186 3.89 22.16 -7.23
N LEU A 187 3.85 21.52 -6.05
CA LEU A 187 3.66 22.19 -4.77
C LEU A 187 4.97 22.41 -4.00
N GLY A 188 6.06 21.77 -4.43
CA GLY A 188 7.38 21.84 -3.83
C GLY A 188 7.77 20.60 -3.00
N PRO A 189 9.06 20.47 -2.66
CA PRO A 189 9.64 19.24 -2.10
C PRO A 189 9.21 18.92 -0.66
N ALA A 190 8.57 19.87 0.02
CA ALA A 190 8.07 19.69 1.38
C ALA A 190 6.83 18.79 1.47
N VAL A 191 6.20 18.46 0.33
CA VAL A 191 5.09 17.51 0.30
C VAL A 191 5.58 16.12 0.70
N ALA A 192 4.97 15.56 1.73
CA ALA A 192 5.21 14.21 2.20
C ALA A 192 3.89 13.43 2.27
N GLN A 193 3.95 12.15 1.92
CA GLN A 193 2.84 11.21 2.11
C GLN A 193 2.46 11.09 3.59
N LYS A 194 1.16 11.07 3.86
CA LYS A 194 0.54 10.90 5.19
C LYS A 194 -0.39 9.69 5.28
N GLY A 195 -0.74 9.10 4.14
CA GLY A 195 -1.60 7.93 4.06
C GLY A 195 -1.85 7.54 2.62
N GLN A 196 -2.12 6.26 2.39
CA GLN A 196 -2.45 5.72 1.08
C GLN A 196 -3.48 4.59 1.24
N LEU A 197 -4.40 4.50 0.28
CA LEU A 197 -5.21 3.31 0.02
C LEU A 197 -5.29 3.13 -1.49
N VAL A 198 -4.97 1.94 -1.98
CA VAL A 198 -5.16 1.56 -3.38
C VAL A 198 -5.81 0.20 -3.43
N ASP A 199 -6.97 0.14 -4.05
CA ASP A 199 -7.75 -1.08 -4.26
C ASP A 199 -8.19 -1.15 -5.73
N ALA A 200 -9.05 -2.12 -6.05
CA ALA A 200 -9.54 -2.32 -7.41
C ALA A 200 -10.52 -1.23 -7.87
N GLU A 201 -11.03 -0.39 -6.97
CA GLU A 201 -12.01 0.65 -7.29
C GLU A 201 -11.35 2.02 -7.47
N ARG A 202 -10.39 2.38 -6.61
CA ARG A 202 -9.79 3.72 -6.59
C ARG A 202 -8.41 3.79 -5.94
N ALA A 203 -7.75 4.92 -6.18
CA ALA A 203 -6.58 5.37 -5.43
C ALA A 203 -6.94 6.53 -4.51
N ARG A 204 -6.42 6.50 -3.29
CA ARG A 204 -6.52 7.55 -2.28
C ARG A 204 -5.13 7.88 -1.76
N PHE A 205 -4.76 9.14 -1.84
CA PHE A 205 -3.44 9.61 -1.44
C PHE A 205 -3.54 10.82 -0.53
N ASP A 206 -3.02 10.69 0.69
CA ASP A 206 -3.01 11.75 1.69
C ASP A 206 -1.61 12.35 1.76
N PHE A 207 -1.51 13.67 1.78
CA PHE A 207 -0.24 14.40 1.73
C PHE A 207 -0.26 15.65 2.60
N SER A 208 0.92 16.07 3.05
CA SER A 208 1.07 17.29 3.82
C SER A 208 0.98 18.53 2.93
N HIS A 209 -0.06 19.34 3.15
CA HIS A 209 -0.20 20.63 2.50
C HIS A 209 -1.19 21.52 3.28
N GLY A 210 -0.89 22.81 3.39
CA GLY A 210 -1.56 23.72 4.33
C GLY A 210 -2.86 24.35 3.83
N ALA A 211 -3.13 24.32 2.53
CA ALA A 211 -4.26 25.05 1.92
C ALA A 211 -4.93 24.23 0.80
N PRO A 212 -6.20 24.50 0.46
CA PRO A 212 -6.81 24.00 -0.76
C PRO A 212 -5.95 24.20 -2.01
N LEU A 213 -5.89 23.17 -2.85
CA LEU A 213 -5.23 23.22 -4.16
C LEU A 213 -6.17 23.98 -5.07
N THR A 214 -5.59 24.88 -5.83
CA THR A 214 -6.27 25.57 -6.92
C THR A 214 -6.57 24.61 -8.07
N GLU A 215 -7.55 24.96 -8.90
CA GLU A 215 -7.85 24.19 -10.12
C GLU A 215 -6.64 24.09 -11.06
N ALA A 216 -5.81 25.14 -11.12
CA ALA A 216 -4.59 25.16 -11.92
C ALA A 216 -3.55 24.16 -11.40
N GLU A 217 -3.36 24.05 -10.08
CA GLU A 217 -2.46 23.05 -9.48
C GLU A 217 -2.97 21.63 -9.70
N LEU A 218 -4.27 21.38 -9.50
CA LEU A 218 -4.89 20.08 -9.79
C LEU A 218 -4.71 19.68 -11.26
N SER A 219 -4.93 20.63 -12.17
CA SER A 219 -4.75 20.41 -13.61
C SER A 219 -3.28 20.14 -13.97
N ALA A 220 -2.34 20.86 -13.36
CA ALA A 220 -0.91 20.63 -13.57
C ALA A 220 -0.48 19.25 -13.10
N ILE A 221 -0.89 18.83 -11.89
CA ILE A 221 -0.61 17.50 -11.31
C ILE A 221 -1.16 16.41 -12.23
N GLU A 222 -2.44 16.49 -12.61
CA GLU A 222 -3.07 15.50 -13.48
C GLU A 222 -2.41 15.44 -14.87
N THR A 223 -2.01 16.59 -15.41
CA THR A 223 -1.28 16.68 -16.69
C THR A 223 0.06 15.98 -16.61
N GLU A 224 0.80 16.18 -15.52
CA GLU A 224 2.12 15.59 -15.29
C GLU A 224 2.04 14.07 -15.19
N VAL A 225 1.15 13.55 -14.33
CA VAL A 225 0.93 12.11 -14.18
C VAL A 225 0.59 11.46 -15.52
N ASN A 226 -0.35 12.04 -16.27
CA ASN A 226 -0.74 11.50 -17.58
C ASN A 226 0.37 11.64 -18.63
N ALA A 227 1.25 12.66 -18.55
CA ALA A 227 2.40 12.75 -19.42
C ALA A 227 3.37 11.58 -19.21
N VAL A 228 3.61 11.18 -17.96
CA VAL A 228 4.47 10.04 -17.63
C VAL A 228 3.83 8.70 -18.01
N ILE A 229 2.51 8.55 -17.81
CA ILE A 229 1.76 7.38 -18.29
C ILE A 229 1.96 7.18 -19.80
N ARG A 230 1.83 8.26 -20.59
CA ARG A 230 1.98 8.21 -22.05
C ARG A 230 3.39 7.88 -22.55
N GLN A 231 4.41 7.97 -21.69
CA GLN A 231 5.76 7.51 -22.05
C GLN A 231 5.79 6.01 -22.35
N ASN A 232 4.89 5.23 -21.73
CA ASN A 232 4.77 3.78 -21.90
C ASN A 232 6.10 3.02 -21.71
N VAL A 233 6.91 3.47 -20.75
CA VAL A 233 8.22 2.87 -20.45
C VAL A 233 8.07 1.76 -19.41
N PRO A 234 8.93 0.72 -19.43
CA PRO A 234 8.93 -0.33 -18.42
C PRO A 234 9.03 0.21 -16.99
N ALA A 235 8.33 -0.41 -16.07
CA ALA A 235 8.59 -0.26 -14.64
C ALA A 235 9.81 -1.11 -14.29
N GLU A 236 10.72 -0.57 -13.48
CA GLU A 236 11.89 -1.32 -13.01
C GLU A 236 11.78 -1.57 -11.52
N THR A 237 12.12 -2.79 -11.09
CA THR A 237 12.14 -3.16 -9.68
C THR A 237 13.46 -3.83 -9.36
N LYS A 238 14.12 -3.38 -8.30
CA LYS A 238 15.42 -3.94 -7.86
C LYS A 238 15.39 -4.22 -6.37
N LEU A 239 15.93 -5.37 -5.99
CA LEU A 239 16.30 -5.64 -4.61
C LEU A 239 17.69 -5.07 -4.37
N MET A 240 17.87 -4.32 -3.31
CA MET A 240 19.16 -3.72 -2.94
C MET A 240 19.22 -3.46 -1.43
N ALA A 241 20.41 -3.16 -0.92
CA ALA A 241 20.55 -2.78 0.48
C ALA A 241 19.87 -1.42 0.75
N PRO A 242 19.34 -1.17 1.96
CA PRO A 242 18.69 0.11 2.30
C PRO A 242 19.56 1.34 2.01
N GLN A 243 20.86 1.24 2.27
CA GLN A 243 21.81 2.33 2.02
C GLN A 243 21.98 2.63 0.53
N GLU A 244 22.05 1.59 -0.31
CA GLU A 244 22.12 1.73 -1.78
C GLU A 244 20.84 2.34 -2.34
N ALA A 245 19.68 1.99 -1.77
CA ALA A 245 18.40 2.59 -2.16
C ALA A 245 18.37 4.10 -1.88
N ILE A 246 18.86 4.53 -0.73
CA ILE A 246 18.97 5.95 -0.38
C ILE A 246 19.92 6.67 -1.36
N GLU A 247 21.06 6.06 -1.69
CA GLU A 247 22.02 6.61 -2.66
C GLU A 247 21.46 6.69 -4.09
N ALA A 248 20.58 5.75 -4.46
CA ALA A 248 19.83 5.77 -5.72
C ALA A 248 18.72 6.83 -5.76
N GLY A 249 18.52 7.60 -4.68
CA GLY A 249 17.51 8.64 -4.58
C GLY A 249 16.12 8.11 -4.24
N ALA A 250 16.00 6.87 -3.75
CA ALA A 250 14.72 6.31 -3.35
C ALA A 250 14.14 7.09 -2.16
N ILE A 251 12.89 7.51 -2.29
CA ILE A 251 12.17 8.12 -1.18
C ILE A 251 11.79 7.00 -0.21
N ALA A 252 12.31 7.07 1.02
CA ALA A 252 11.89 6.20 2.10
C ALA A 252 10.50 6.60 2.63
N LEU A 253 9.64 5.61 2.83
CA LEU A 253 8.36 5.80 3.47
C LEU A 253 8.57 5.86 4.99
N PHE A 254 8.06 6.92 5.61
CA PHE A 254 8.32 7.23 7.02
C PHE A 254 7.77 6.13 7.94
N GLY A 255 8.61 5.62 8.87
CA GLY A 255 8.16 4.77 9.98
C GLY A 255 8.24 3.25 9.77
N GLU A 256 8.68 2.77 8.61
CA GLU A 256 8.89 1.34 8.37
C GLU A 256 10.31 0.91 8.78
N LYS A 257 10.41 -0.24 9.48
CA LYS A 257 11.69 -0.92 9.67
C LYS A 257 11.96 -1.77 8.45
N TYR A 258 13.04 -1.46 7.74
CA TYR A 258 13.49 -2.25 6.60
C TYR A 258 14.37 -3.41 7.07
N GLY A 259 14.23 -4.56 6.40
CA GLY A 259 15.14 -5.69 6.58
C GLY A 259 16.49 -5.45 5.90
N ASP A 260 17.26 -6.51 5.71
CA ASP A 260 18.59 -6.44 5.08
C ASP A 260 18.52 -6.07 3.58
N GLU A 261 17.37 -6.35 2.94
CA GLU A 261 17.09 -5.99 1.55
C GLU A 261 15.76 -5.24 1.44
N VAL A 262 15.72 -4.28 0.50
CA VAL A 262 14.54 -3.51 0.16
C VAL A 262 14.25 -3.55 -1.33
N ARG A 263 12.97 -3.48 -1.67
CA ARG A 263 12.51 -3.41 -3.05
C ARG A 263 12.30 -1.95 -3.46
N VAL A 264 13.08 -1.50 -4.43
CA VAL A 264 12.97 -0.16 -5.03
C VAL A 264 12.22 -0.26 -6.35
N LEU A 265 11.16 0.52 -6.47
CA LEU A 265 10.39 0.71 -7.70
C LEU A 265 10.87 1.99 -8.39
N THR A 266 11.08 1.90 -9.70
CA THR A 266 11.30 3.06 -10.57
C THR A 266 10.22 3.12 -11.64
N LEU A 267 9.59 4.28 -11.80
CA LEU A 267 8.56 4.53 -12.79
C LEU A 267 8.87 5.79 -13.59
N GLY A 268 8.76 5.69 -14.92
CA GLY A 268 8.82 6.84 -15.82
C GLY A 268 10.20 7.50 -15.94
N ARG A 269 10.28 8.46 -16.84
CA ARG A 269 11.42 9.36 -17.04
C ARG A 269 11.03 10.77 -16.65
N SER A 270 11.96 11.50 -16.02
CA SER A 270 11.76 12.88 -15.63
C SER A 270 11.33 13.73 -16.82
N LEU A 271 10.40 14.65 -16.58
CA LEU A 271 9.89 15.56 -17.61
C LEU A 271 10.77 16.80 -17.80
N VAL A 272 11.75 17.01 -16.92
CA VAL A 272 12.61 18.20 -16.89
C VAL A 272 14.10 17.88 -16.89
N SER A 273 14.49 16.66 -16.48
CA SER A 273 15.88 16.24 -16.39
C SER A 273 16.17 15.09 -17.36
N ASP A 274 17.15 15.27 -18.24
CA ASP A 274 17.54 14.23 -19.19
C ASP A 274 18.02 12.96 -18.47
N ASN A 275 17.48 11.81 -18.88
CA ASN A 275 17.84 10.47 -18.40
C ASN A 275 17.68 10.22 -16.88
N ALA A 276 16.99 11.09 -16.14
CA ALA A 276 16.64 10.80 -14.75
C ALA A 276 15.30 10.02 -14.67
N PRO A 277 15.14 9.11 -13.70
CA PRO A 277 13.85 8.51 -13.42
C PRO A 277 12.84 9.56 -12.93
N TYR A 278 11.55 9.33 -13.18
CA TYR A 278 10.51 10.24 -12.68
C TYR A 278 10.20 9.97 -11.21
N SER A 279 9.81 8.74 -10.87
CA SER A 279 9.58 8.28 -9.49
C SER A 279 10.55 7.15 -9.16
N VAL A 280 11.17 7.23 -7.97
CA VAL A 280 12.01 6.18 -7.38
C VAL A 280 11.63 6.05 -5.91
N GLU A 281 11.01 4.94 -5.53
CA GLU A 281 10.40 4.78 -4.21
C GLU A 281 10.60 3.36 -3.67
N LEU A 282 10.74 3.25 -2.35
CA LEU A 282 10.74 1.97 -1.66
C LEU A 282 9.31 1.43 -1.62
N CYS A 283 9.05 0.32 -2.31
CA CYS A 283 7.70 -0.25 -2.38
C CYS A 283 7.71 -1.77 -2.54
N GLY A 284 7.10 -2.44 -1.55
CA GLY A 284 6.83 -3.88 -1.57
C GLY A 284 5.55 -4.26 -2.30
N GLY A 285 4.82 -3.30 -2.87
CA GLY A 285 3.57 -3.54 -3.58
C GLY A 285 3.74 -4.15 -4.97
N THR A 286 2.60 -4.53 -5.53
CA THR A 286 2.50 -4.95 -6.94
C THR A 286 2.31 -3.73 -7.83
N HIS A 287 2.96 -3.72 -8.99
CA HIS A 287 2.93 -2.59 -9.92
C HIS A 287 2.66 -3.05 -11.35
N VAL A 288 2.35 -2.07 -12.21
CA VAL A 288 2.24 -2.28 -13.64
C VAL A 288 3.59 -2.69 -14.24
N ALA A 289 3.57 -3.40 -15.37
CA ALA A 289 4.80 -3.76 -16.08
C ALA A 289 5.41 -2.56 -16.82
N ARG A 290 4.58 -1.59 -17.20
CA ARG A 290 4.98 -0.32 -17.82
C ARG A 290 4.00 0.79 -17.48
N THR A 291 4.45 2.05 -17.54
CA THR A 291 3.63 3.21 -17.17
C THR A 291 2.34 3.32 -17.99
N GLY A 292 2.36 2.84 -19.25
CA GLY A 292 1.18 2.87 -20.12
C GLY A 292 0.08 1.89 -19.74
N ASP A 293 0.35 0.86 -18.94
CA ASP A 293 -0.70 -0.07 -18.47
C ASP A 293 -1.66 0.59 -17.47
N ILE A 294 -1.29 1.77 -16.93
CA ILE A 294 -2.19 2.62 -16.14
C ILE A 294 -3.30 3.22 -17.03
N ALA A 295 -3.00 3.40 -18.33
CA ALA A 295 -3.82 3.97 -19.40
C ALA A 295 -4.25 5.43 -19.20
N LEU A 296 -4.99 5.73 -18.14
CA LEU A 296 -5.51 7.07 -17.83
C LEU A 296 -5.44 7.28 -16.32
N PHE A 297 -5.18 8.50 -15.88
CA PHE A 297 -5.32 8.93 -14.49
C PHE A 297 -6.25 10.13 -14.39
N LYS A 298 -7.20 10.08 -13.47
CA LYS A 298 -8.15 11.18 -13.25
C LYS A 298 -8.33 11.46 -11.78
N ILE A 299 -8.03 12.70 -11.35
CA ILE A 299 -8.41 13.19 -10.03
C ILE A 299 -9.93 13.42 -10.04
N VAL A 300 -10.63 12.77 -9.11
CA VAL A 300 -12.09 12.88 -8.98
C VAL A 300 -12.50 13.77 -7.82
N GLN A 301 -11.65 13.85 -6.80
CA GLN A 301 -11.93 14.66 -5.62
C GLN A 301 -10.64 15.08 -4.94
N GLU A 302 -10.70 16.26 -4.36
CA GLU A 302 -9.69 16.78 -3.46
C GLU A 302 -10.40 17.31 -2.20
N THR A 303 -9.95 16.89 -1.02
CA THR A 303 -10.47 17.39 0.28
C THR A 303 -9.40 17.53 1.37
N GLY A 304 -9.64 18.44 2.33
CA GLY A 304 -8.88 18.47 3.59
C GLY A 304 -9.39 17.40 4.56
N VAL A 305 -8.49 16.61 5.14
CA VAL A 305 -8.83 15.50 6.06
C VAL A 305 -8.37 15.73 7.50
N ALA A 306 -7.35 16.56 7.70
CA ALA A 306 -6.91 17.04 9.00
C ALA A 306 -6.16 18.38 8.82
N ALA A 307 -5.81 19.04 9.93
CA ALA A 307 -4.98 20.24 9.86
C ALA A 307 -3.64 19.94 9.16
N GLY A 308 -3.37 20.64 8.05
CA GLY A 308 -2.15 20.46 7.25
C GLY A 308 -2.09 19.16 6.44
N VAL A 309 -3.20 18.41 6.31
CA VAL A 309 -3.27 17.16 5.52
C VAL A 309 -4.43 17.21 4.55
N ARG A 310 -4.13 16.89 3.29
CA ARG A 310 -5.09 16.90 2.19
C ARG A 310 -5.09 15.55 1.48
N ARG A 311 -6.19 15.25 0.82
CA ARG A 311 -6.46 13.95 0.19
C ARG A 311 -6.85 14.17 -1.26
N ILE A 312 -6.20 13.45 -2.15
CA ILE A 312 -6.66 13.24 -3.52
C ILE A 312 -7.29 11.85 -3.60
N GLU A 313 -8.50 11.78 -4.14
CA GLU A 313 -9.07 10.54 -4.66
C GLU A 313 -8.99 10.57 -6.19
N ALA A 314 -8.57 9.46 -6.77
CA ALA A 314 -8.34 9.35 -8.20
C ALA A 314 -8.73 7.96 -8.72
N LEU A 315 -9.02 7.91 -10.02
CA LEU A 315 -9.32 6.71 -10.77
C LEU A 315 -8.26 6.48 -11.84
N THR A 316 -8.07 5.22 -12.22
CA THR A 316 -7.23 4.85 -13.36
C THR A 316 -7.98 4.03 -14.41
N GLY A 317 -7.38 3.86 -15.58
CA GLY A 317 -7.84 2.95 -16.62
C GLY A 317 -9.31 3.13 -17.02
N GLU A 318 -10.04 2.02 -17.09
CA GLU A 318 -11.44 2.02 -17.51
C GLU A 318 -12.37 2.77 -16.53
N ALA A 319 -12.11 2.70 -15.22
CA ALA A 319 -12.88 3.45 -14.23
C ALA A 319 -12.77 4.96 -14.46
N ALA A 320 -11.56 5.46 -14.76
CA ALA A 320 -11.34 6.87 -15.11
C ALA A 320 -12.05 7.25 -16.43
N ARG A 321 -12.00 6.36 -17.44
CA ARG A 321 -12.70 6.58 -18.71
C ARG A 321 -14.21 6.66 -18.53
N GLN A 322 -14.80 5.75 -17.75
CA GLN A 322 -16.23 5.73 -17.46
C GLN A 322 -16.67 6.97 -16.68
N TYR A 323 -15.87 7.42 -15.71
CA TYR A 323 -16.11 8.67 -14.99
C TYR A 323 -16.19 9.88 -15.94
N LEU A 324 -15.23 10.00 -16.88
CA LEU A 324 -15.23 11.08 -17.87
C LEU A 324 -16.42 11.00 -18.83
N LEU A 325 -16.79 9.80 -19.27
CA LEU A 325 -17.97 9.60 -20.13
C LEU A 325 -19.27 10.00 -19.40
N ALA A 326 -19.39 9.68 -18.12
CA ALA A 326 -20.53 10.09 -17.30
C ALA A 326 -20.62 11.62 -17.20
N GLN A 327 -19.49 12.31 -16.93
CA GLN A 327 -19.46 13.78 -16.90
C GLN A 327 -19.83 14.41 -18.26
N ALA A 328 -19.29 13.88 -19.36
CA ALA A 328 -19.65 14.33 -20.70
C ALA A 328 -21.13 14.09 -21.03
N GLY A 329 -21.71 12.99 -20.52
CA GLY A 329 -23.14 12.68 -20.62
C GLY A 329 -24.01 13.72 -19.93
N VAL A 330 -23.64 14.15 -18.71
CA VAL A 330 -24.33 15.22 -17.98
C VAL A 330 -24.31 16.52 -18.79
N ALA A 331 -23.15 16.93 -19.29
CA ALA A 331 -23.03 18.15 -20.10
C ALA A 331 -23.90 18.08 -21.37
N ARG A 332 -23.90 16.94 -22.07
CA ARG A 332 -24.75 16.74 -23.26
C ARG A 332 -26.24 16.77 -22.92
N SER A 333 -26.65 16.13 -21.82
CA SER A 333 -28.05 16.12 -21.39
C SER A 333 -28.54 17.51 -21.03
N LEU A 334 -27.71 18.32 -20.35
CA LEU A 334 -28.05 19.70 -20.04
C LEU A 334 -28.16 20.54 -21.33
N ALA A 335 -27.19 20.40 -22.24
CA ALA A 335 -27.20 21.13 -23.51
C ALA A 335 -28.41 20.79 -24.40
N GLN A 336 -28.93 19.57 -24.34
CA GLN A 336 -30.16 19.17 -25.05
C GLN A 336 -31.45 19.67 -24.39
N GLY A 337 -31.40 20.01 -23.11
CA GLY A 337 -32.53 20.53 -22.35
C GLY A 337 -32.71 22.06 -22.46
N PHE A 338 -31.71 22.77 -22.99
CA PHE A 338 -31.79 24.18 -23.38
C PHE A 338 -32.19 24.33 -24.85
#